data_AF-A0A2D5MS50-F1
#
_entry.id   AF-A0A2D5MS50-F1
#
_cell.length_a   1.000
_cell.length_b   1.000
_cell.length_c   1.000
_cell.angle_alpha   90.00
_cell.angle_beta   90.00
_cell.angle_gamma   90.00
#
_symmetry.space_group_name_H-M   'P 1'
#
loop_
_entity.id
_entity.type
_entity.pdbx_description
1 polymer ?
#
loop_
_entity_poly.entity_id
_entity_poly.type
_entity_poly.pdbx_seq_one_letter_code
_entity_poly.pdbx_strand_id
1 'polypeptide(L)'
;MKAIAVVTAVFFAMCSSAATVITYDDGSTYTLSGRQEVYVSVPTSEMFKRREYKNGNQYFVVQIPWPQRDYVDTPTDGLDPGSHEWCLAFIPWSEGLTFSQQTWDRYCDTNNNGVYDQSDKPWEG
;
A
#
# COMPACT_ATOMS: atom_id res chain seq x y z
N MET A 1 16.65 6.10 -52.73
CA MET A 1 15.93 5.42 -51.63
C MET A 1 16.91 5.05 -50.51
N LYS A 2 17.38 6.02 -49.71
CA LYS A 2 18.25 5.75 -48.53
C LYS A 2 18.02 6.71 -47.35
N ALA A 3 17.25 7.78 -47.53
CA ALA A 3 17.02 8.79 -46.49
C ALA A 3 15.80 8.53 -45.59
N ILE A 4 14.89 7.63 -45.98
CA ILE A 4 13.61 7.43 -45.27
C ILE A 4 13.76 6.50 -44.06
N ALA A 5 14.71 5.56 -44.08
CA ALA A 5 14.88 4.58 -42.99
C ALA A 5 15.57 5.17 -41.74
N VAL A 6 16.28 6.30 -41.86
CA VAL A 6 16.99 6.93 -40.72
C VAL A 6 16.08 7.85 -39.91
N VAL A 7 15.07 8.45 -40.54
CA VAL A 7 14.16 9.40 -39.86
C VAL A 7 13.19 8.68 -38.92
N THR A 8 12.81 7.44 -39.22
CA THR A 8 11.87 6.67 -38.39
C THR A 8 12.49 6.12 -37.09
N ALA A 9 13.82 5.94 -37.05
CA ALA A 9 14.51 5.41 -35.87
C ALA A 9 14.77 6.46 -34.77
N VAL A 10 14.69 7.76 -35.08
CA VAL A 10 15.00 8.85 -34.14
C VAL A 10 13.79 9.23 -33.26
N PHE A 11 12.56 8.86 -33.65
CA PHE A 11 11.35 9.27 -32.93
C PHE A 11 10.98 8.39 -31.72
N PHE A 12 11.65 7.26 -31.50
CA PHE A 12 11.33 6.35 -30.39
C PHE A 12 12.11 6.65 -29.10
N ALA A 13 13.00 7.65 -29.09
CA ALA A 13 14.03 7.81 -28.06
C ALA A 13 13.69 8.77 -26.91
N MET A 14 12.48 9.33 -26.78
CA MET A 14 12.23 10.45 -25.85
C MET A 14 11.16 10.27 -24.77
N CYS A 15 10.59 9.08 -24.58
CA CYS A 15 9.62 8.86 -23.49
C CYS A 15 10.27 8.17 -22.28
N SER A 16 11.21 8.86 -21.62
CA SER A 16 11.62 8.53 -20.25
C SER A 16 10.77 9.35 -19.28
N SER A 17 9.68 8.76 -18.79
CA SER A 17 8.91 9.33 -17.68
C SER A 17 9.49 8.79 -16.37
N ALA A 18 10.31 9.60 -15.69
CA ALA A 18 10.79 9.29 -14.35
C ALA A 18 9.64 9.50 -13.34
N ALA A 19 9.22 8.43 -12.68
CA ALA A 19 8.32 8.53 -11.54
C ALA A 19 9.09 9.08 -10.33
N THR A 20 8.47 9.98 -9.56
CA THR A 20 9.07 10.45 -8.31
C THR A 20 8.67 9.47 -7.21
N VAL A 21 9.66 8.80 -6.61
CA VAL A 21 9.45 7.76 -5.58
C VAL A 21 10.08 8.23 -4.27
N ILE A 22 9.35 8.08 -3.17
CA ILE A 22 9.85 8.25 -1.82
C ILE A 22 10.12 6.87 -1.23
N THR A 23 11.29 6.70 -0.61
CA THR A 23 11.64 5.50 0.15
C THR A 23 11.65 5.85 1.63
N TYR A 24 11.02 5.01 2.44
CA TYR A 24 10.93 5.19 3.89
C TYR A 24 11.94 4.27 4.60
N ASP A 25 12.21 4.55 5.88
CA ASP A 25 13.17 3.80 6.69
C ASP A 25 12.78 2.32 6.89
N ASP A 26 11.50 1.99 6.77
CA ASP A 26 10.97 0.62 6.81
C ASP A 26 11.10 -0.14 5.46
N GLY A 27 11.71 0.50 4.44
CA GLY A 27 11.89 -0.05 3.10
C GLY A 27 10.67 0.08 2.18
N SER A 28 9.52 0.52 2.70
CA SER A 28 8.34 0.79 1.88
C SER A 28 8.56 1.99 0.96
N THR A 29 7.74 2.09 -0.08
CA THR A 29 7.84 3.16 -1.08
C THR A 29 6.52 3.86 -1.27
N TYR A 30 6.57 5.08 -1.82
CA TYR A 30 5.39 5.81 -2.27
C TYR A 30 5.71 6.55 -3.57
N THR A 31 4.98 6.23 -4.62
CA THR A 31 5.12 6.82 -5.96
C THR A 31 4.16 7.99 -6.11
N LEU A 32 4.70 9.19 -6.27
CA LEU A 32 3.89 10.39 -6.43
C LEU A 32 3.16 10.37 -7.78
N SER A 33 1.85 10.62 -7.74
CA SER A 33 1.10 10.96 -8.94
C SER A 33 1.36 12.41 -9.37
N GLY A 34 1.13 12.73 -10.65
CA GLY A 34 1.52 14.01 -11.27
C GLY A 34 0.87 15.29 -10.71
N ARG A 35 0.03 15.22 -9.67
CA ARG A 35 -0.56 16.37 -8.98
C ARG A 35 -0.34 16.35 -7.47
N GLN A 36 0.52 15.47 -6.98
CA GLN A 36 0.83 15.38 -5.56
C GLN A 36 2.07 16.21 -5.23
N GLU A 37 2.01 16.84 -4.07
CA GLU A 37 3.11 17.60 -3.50
C GLU A 37 3.49 16.95 -2.17
N VAL A 38 4.80 16.95 -1.89
CA VAL A 38 5.33 16.39 -0.64
C VAL A 38 6.10 17.46 0.09
N TYR A 39 5.84 17.52 1.38
CA TYR A 39 6.47 18.45 2.31
C TYR A 39 7.32 17.64 3.27
N VAL A 40 8.64 17.89 3.25
CA VAL A 40 9.60 17.23 4.14
C VAL A 40 9.99 18.24 5.21
N SER A 41 9.83 17.87 6.49
CA SER A 41 10.38 18.66 7.61
C SER A 41 11.63 17.99 8.16
N VAL A 42 12.50 18.82 8.75
CA VAL A 42 13.63 18.32 9.53
C VAL A 42 13.12 17.64 10.81
N PRO A 43 13.83 16.65 11.37
CA PRO A 43 13.36 15.90 12.54
C PRO A 43 13.05 16.78 13.78
N THR A 44 13.64 17.97 13.83
CA THR A 44 13.46 18.94 14.93
C THR A 44 12.30 19.90 14.72
N SER A 45 11.56 19.78 13.60
CA SER A 45 10.45 20.67 13.26
C SER A 45 9.21 19.88 12.86
N GLU A 46 8.09 20.21 13.51
CA GLU A 46 6.79 19.67 13.17
C GLU A 46 6.16 20.45 11.99
N MET A 47 5.51 19.71 11.08
CA MET A 47 4.60 20.30 10.10
C MET A 47 3.24 20.52 10.73
N PHE A 48 2.57 21.63 10.44
CA PHE A 48 1.23 21.92 10.95
C PHE A 48 0.24 22.12 9.81
N LYS A 49 -0.96 21.55 9.93
CA LYS A 49 -2.10 21.90 9.09
C LYS A 49 -2.97 22.94 9.78
N ARG A 50 -3.34 24.00 9.04
CA ARG A 50 -4.30 25.00 9.49
C ARG A 50 -5.72 24.46 9.35
N ARG A 51 -6.53 24.61 10.40
CA ARG A 51 -7.97 24.36 10.39
C ARG A 51 -8.69 25.65 10.76
N GLU A 52 -9.56 26.11 9.86
CA GLU A 52 -10.42 27.27 10.07
C GLU A 52 -11.81 26.84 10.50
N TYR A 53 -12.37 27.53 11.48
CA TYR A 53 -13.72 27.30 11.98
C TYR A 53 -14.64 28.46 11.58
N LYS A 54 -15.94 28.17 11.45
CA LYS A 54 -16.96 29.15 11.05
C LYS A 54 -17.06 30.35 11.99
N ASN A 55 -16.59 30.23 13.23
CA ASN A 55 -16.55 31.31 14.21
C ASN A 55 -15.31 32.22 14.09
N GLY A 56 -14.48 32.03 13.06
CA GLY A 56 -13.25 32.81 12.83
C GLY A 56 -12.02 32.28 13.57
N ASN A 57 -12.16 31.28 14.44
CA ASN A 57 -11.00 30.70 15.13
C ASN A 57 -10.15 29.86 14.16
N GLN A 58 -8.83 29.93 14.36
CA GLN A 58 -7.85 29.16 13.61
C GLN A 58 -7.08 28.26 14.57
N TYR A 59 -6.93 27.00 14.21
CA TYR A 59 -6.13 26.03 14.96
C TYR A 59 -5.10 25.41 14.04
N PHE A 60 -3.92 25.17 14.61
CA PHE A 60 -2.86 24.43 13.95
C PHE A 60 -2.77 23.06 14.61
N VAL A 61 -2.82 22.01 13.80
CA VAL A 61 -2.70 20.62 14.27
C VAL A 61 -1.45 20.03 13.66
N VAL A 62 -0.66 19.33 14.48
CA VAL A 62 0.51 18.60 14.00
C VAL A 62 0.09 17.63 12.91
N GLN A 63 0.77 17.72 11.77
CA GLN A 63 0.57 16.83 10.65
C GLN A 63 1.43 15.59 10.85
N ILE A 64 0.77 14.46 11.12
CA ILE A 64 1.41 13.14 11.13
C ILE A 64 1.92 12.85 9.70
N PRO A 65 3.11 12.25 9.52
CA PRO A 65 3.58 11.79 8.22
C PRO A 65 2.50 10.98 7.49
N TRP A 66 2.41 11.16 6.17
CA TRP A 66 1.37 10.49 5.39
C TRP A 66 1.58 8.96 5.47
N PRO A 67 0.58 8.19 5.92
CA PRO A 67 0.76 6.75 6.16
C PRO A 67 0.64 5.93 4.87
N GLN A 68 0.18 6.52 3.77
CA GLN A 68 0.01 5.81 2.52
C GLN A 68 1.35 5.34 1.97
N ARG A 69 1.34 4.11 1.44
CA ARG A 69 2.46 3.48 0.73
C ARG A 69 1.95 2.93 -0.60
N ASP A 70 2.88 2.64 -1.49
CA ASP A 70 2.61 1.87 -2.68
C ASP A 70 2.16 0.46 -2.27
N TYR A 71 1.19 -0.04 -3.02
CA TYR A 71 0.68 -1.39 -2.83
C TYR A 71 1.75 -2.42 -3.16
N VAL A 72 1.85 -3.45 -2.32
CA VAL A 72 2.72 -4.60 -2.54
C VAL A 72 1.82 -5.82 -2.66
N ASP A 73 1.95 -6.55 -3.77
CA ASP A 73 1.14 -7.72 -4.01
C ASP A 73 1.33 -8.74 -2.88
N THR A 74 0.23 -9.25 -2.34
CA THR A 74 0.21 -10.30 -1.34
C THR A 74 -0.23 -11.62 -1.95
N PRO A 75 0.18 -12.78 -1.38
CA PRO A 75 -0.30 -14.09 -1.83
C PRO A 75 -1.82 -14.26 -1.78
N THR A 76 -2.52 -13.42 -1.00
CA THR A 76 -3.97 -13.46 -0.84
C THR A 76 -4.73 -12.60 -1.84
N ASP A 77 -4.03 -11.89 -2.72
CA ASP A 77 -4.64 -10.95 -3.65
C ASP A 77 -5.50 -11.65 -4.69
N GLY A 78 -6.72 -11.12 -4.87
CA GLY A 78 -7.70 -11.69 -5.80
C GLY A 78 -8.32 -13.01 -5.33
N LEU A 79 -7.99 -13.50 -4.13
CA LEU A 79 -8.67 -14.64 -3.51
C LEU A 79 -9.83 -14.15 -2.64
N ASP A 80 -10.89 -14.97 -2.56
CA ASP A 80 -12.05 -14.65 -1.74
C ASP A 80 -11.73 -14.81 -0.25
N PRO A 81 -11.91 -13.79 0.60
CA PRO A 81 -11.63 -13.89 2.03
C PRO A 81 -12.41 -15.02 2.71
N GLY A 82 -11.70 -15.91 3.41
CA GLY A 82 -12.26 -17.09 4.05
C GLY A 82 -12.42 -18.32 3.14
N SER A 83 -12.04 -18.24 1.85
CA SER A 83 -11.88 -19.43 1.00
C SER A 83 -10.69 -20.28 1.45
N HIS A 84 -10.67 -21.55 1.04
CA HIS A 84 -9.58 -22.47 1.38
C HIS A 84 -8.22 -21.97 0.88
N GLU A 85 -8.17 -21.50 -0.37
CA GLU A 85 -6.97 -20.95 -0.99
C GLU A 85 -6.48 -19.69 -0.26
N TRP A 86 -7.42 -18.83 0.15
CA TRP A 86 -7.10 -17.63 0.92
C TRP A 86 -6.56 -17.99 2.32
N CYS A 87 -7.19 -18.93 3.02
CA CYS A 87 -6.75 -19.37 4.34
C CYS A 87 -5.35 -20.00 4.32
N LEU A 88 -4.99 -20.73 3.25
CA LEU A 88 -3.64 -21.30 3.05
C LEU A 88 -2.59 -20.24 2.73
N ALA A 89 -2.96 -19.22 1.95
CA ALA A 89 -2.03 -18.19 1.50
C ALA A 89 -1.82 -17.08 2.54
N PHE A 90 -2.80 -16.83 3.41
CA PHE A 90 -2.74 -15.79 4.45
C PHE A 90 -1.71 -16.14 5.52
N ILE A 91 -0.86 -15.17 5.88
CA ILE A 91 0.13 -15.30 6.95
C ILE A 91 -0.40 -14.58 8.19
N PRO A 92 -0.81 -15.29 9.26
CA PRO A 92 -1.32 -14.66 10.46
C PRO A 92 -0.34 -13.65 11.06
N TRP A 93 -0.86 -12.49 11.45
CA TRP A 93 -0.16 -11.40 12.12
C TRP A 93 0.97 -10.74 11.32
N SER A 94 1.14 -11.05 10.04
CA SER A 94 2.16 -10.43 9.17
C SER A 94 2.06 -8.90 9.12
N GLU A 95 0.84 -8.38 9.18
CA GLU A 95 0.51 -6.95 9.14
C GLU A 95 -0.07 -6.43 10.47
N GLY A 96 -0.06 -7.26 11.52
CA GLY A 96 -0.70 -6.96 12.80
C GLY A 96 -2.23 -7.09 12.77
N LEU A 97 -2.93 -6.35 13.65
CA LEU A 97 -4.39 -6.45 13.79
C LEU A 97 -5.13 -5.69 12.68
N THR A 98 -5.38 -6.39 11.57
CA THR A 98 -6.12 -5.86 10.40
C THR A 98 -7.52 -6.48 10.30
N PHE A 99 -8.34 -5.99 9.37
CA PHE A 99 -9.62 -6.66 9.04
C PHE A 99 -9.40 -8.05 8.44
N SER A 100 -8.32 -8.23 7.67
CA SER A 100 -7.92 -9.52 7.13
C SER A 100 -7.56 -10.49 8.26
N GLN A 101 -6.80 -10.04 9.28
CA GLN A 101 -6.51 -10.86 10.46
C GLN A 101 -7.79 -11.34 11.16
N GLN A 102 -8.73 -10.43 11.44
CA GLN A 102 -10.00 -10.77 12.09
C GLN A 102 -10.87 -11.72 11.24
N THR A 103 -10.76 -11.61 9.91
CA THR A 103 -11.46 -12.50 8.98
C THR A 103 -10.84 -13.90 9.03
N TRP A 104 -9.51 -13.99 9.04
CA TRP A 104 -8.80 -15.25 9.16
C TRP A 104 -9.08 -15.95 10.50
N ASP A 105 -9.02 -15.21 11.62
CA ASP A 105 -9.36 -15.73 12.95
C ASP A 105 -10.79 -16.29 13.01
N ARG A 106 -11.71 -15.71 12.23
CA ARG A 106 -13.12 -16.11 12.21
C ARG A 106 -13.40 -17.32 11.33
N TYR A 107 -12.81 -17.36 10.14
CA TYR A 107 -13.20 -18.30 9.08
C TYR A 107 -12.17 -19.40 8.83
N CYS A 108 -10.91 -19.16 9.18
CA CYS A 108 -9.82 -20.12 8.96
C CYS A 108 -9.47 -20.82 10.27
N ASP A 109 -9.11 -20.09 11.33
CA ASP A 109 -8.68 -20.65 12.62
C ASP A 109 -9.86 -20.99 13.54
N THR A 110 -10.65 -21.96 13.12
CA THR A 110 -11.92 -22.31 13.78
C THR A 110 -11.73 -22.98 15.14
N ASN A 111 -10.53 -23.51 15.42
CA ASN A 111 -10.18 -24.09 16.71
C ASN A 111 -9.28 -23.16 17.56
N ASN A 112 -8.94 -21.97 17.05
CA ASN A 112 -8.17 -20.92 17.71
C ASN A 112 -6.77 -21.39 18.15
N ASN A 113 -6.08 -22.17 17.31
CA ASN A 113 -4.71 -22.65 17.53
C ASN A 113 -3.64 -21.80 16.81
N GLY A 114 -4.05 -20.80 16.03
CA GLY A 114 -3.17 -19.91 15.28
C GLY A 114 -2.61 -20.49 13.98
N VAL A 115 -3.14 -21.62 13.50
CA VAL A 115 -2.73 -22.30 12.26
C VAL A 115 -3.98 -22.74 11.49
N TYR A 116 -3.96 -22.64 10.17
CA TYR A 116 -5.02 -23.21 9.33
C TYR A 116 -4.58 -24.59 8.83
N ASP A 117 -5.26 -25.66 9.28
CA ASP A 117 -4.96 -27.03 8.88
C ASP A 117 -6.19 -27.95 8.80
N GLN A 118 -5.96 -29.27 8.72
CA GLN A 118 -7.01 -30.30 8.61
C GLN A 118 -7.95 -30.36 9.82
N SER A 119 -7.58 -29.73 10.94
CA SER A 119 -8.37 -29.66 12.15
C SER A 119 -9.35 -28.48 12.18
N ASP A 120 -9.33 -27.63 11.15
CA ASP A 120 -10.28 -26.53 10.97
C ASP A 120 -11.51 -26.93 10.17
N LYS A 121 -12.67 -26.32 10.45
CA LYS A 121 -13.94 -26.63 9.78
C LYS A 121 -14.53 -25.42 9.06
N PRO A 122 -15.04 -25.57 7.83
CA PRO A 122 -15.11 -26.79 7.04
C PRO A 122 -13.84 -26.89 6.18
N TRP A 123 -12.83 -27.63 6.63
CA TRP A 123 -11.79 -28.10 5.73
C TRP A 123 -12.49 -28.94 4.64
N GLU A 124 -12.63 -28.38 3.44
CA GLU A 124 -13.04 -29.13 2.25
C GLU A 124 -11.79 -29.84 1.73
N GLY A 125 -11.70 -31.13 2.04
CA GLY A 125 -10.76 -32.05 1.39
C GLY A 125 -11.35 -32.66 0.14
#